data_AF-A0A3P7P650-F1
#
_entry.id   AF-A0A3P7P650-F1
#
_cell.length_a   1.000
_cell.length_b   1.000
_cell.length_c   1.000
_cell.angle_alpha   90.00
_cell.angle_beta   90.00
_cell.angle_gamma   90.00
#
_symmetry.space_group_name_H-M   'P 1'
#
loop_
_entity.id
_entity.type
_entity.pdbx_description
1 polymer ?
#
loop_
_entity_poly.entity_id
_entity_poly.type
_entity_poly.pdbx_seq_one_letter_code
_entity_poly.pdbx_strand_id
1 'polypeptide(L)'
;MHQKACYQLLKEAPTPDAIASMHMTHLSALLLKASHGHFKKEHAKALRVLARESVGSSDRSLSIQITHAIEQIELLDSQLKLLNRKCNQLCFHLIHLS
;
A
#
# COMPACT_ATOMS: atom_id res chain seq x y z
N MET A 1 -1.36 -9.86 -6.95
CA MET A 1 -1.82 -8.47 -7.19
C MET A 1 -0.89 -7.51 -6.44
N HIS A 2 -0.34 -6.48 -7.10
CA HIS A 2 0.70 -5.54 -6.61
C HIS A 2 0.23 -4.54 -5.53
N GLN A 3 -0.87 -4.85 -4.85
CA GLN A 3 -1.67 -3.94 -4.03
C GLN A 3 -0.87 -3.35 -2.85
N LYS A 4 0.00 -4.16 -2.22
CA LYS A 4 0.85 -3.74 -1.11
C LYS A 4 1.87 -2.66 -1.51
N ALA A 5 2.47 -2.79 -2.70
CA ALA A 5 3.44 -1.80 -3.18
C ALA A 5 2.77 -0.46 -3.48
N CYS A 6 1.57 -0.48 -4.09
CA CYS A 6 0.78 0.72 -4.35
C CYS A 6 0.33 1.40 -3.05
N TYR A 7 -0.17 0.63 -2.07
CA TYR A 7 -0.60 1.18 -0.77
C TYR A 7 0.55 1.81 0.00
N GLN A 8 1.71 1.16 0.05
CA GLN A 8 2.89 1.72 0.72
C GLN A 8 3.37 3.02 0.04
N LEU A 9 3.40 3.04 -1.29
CA LEU A 9 3.74 4.25 -2.04
C LEU A 9 2.76 5.39 -1.74
N LEU A 10 1.46 5.14 -1.88
CA LEU A 10 0.44 6.19 -1.75
C LEU A 10 0.28 6.69 -0.31
N LYS A 11 0.63 5.88 0.70
CA LYS A 11 0.69 6.35 2.09
C LYS A 11 1.80 7.39 2.32
N GLU A 12 2.93 7.26 1.63
CA GLU A 12 4.06 8.20 1.75
C GLU A 12 3.97 9.36 0.74
N ALA A 13 3.46 9.09 -0.46
CA ALA A 13 3.34 10.05 -1.56
C ALA A 13 2.02 9.84 -2.32
N PRO A 14 0.90 10.40 -1.81
CA PRO A 14 -0.43 10.20 -2.39
C PRO A 14 -0.65 10.99 -3.68
N THR A 15 0.21 11.96 -4.01
CA THR A 15 0.08 12.82 -5.20
C THR A 15 1.21 12.58 -6.20
N PRO A 16 0.97 12.86 -7.50
CA PRO A 16 2.02 12.84 -8.50
C PRO A 16 3.21 13.74 -8.13
N ASP A 17 2.96 14.94 -7.60
CA ASP A 17 4.02 15.86 -7.16
C ASP A 17 4.85 15.30 -6.01
N ALA A 18 4.23 14.63 -5.04
CA ALA A 18 4.92 13.98 -3.94
C ALA A 18 5.83 12.84 -4.45
N ILE A 19 5.36 12.07 -5.45
CA ILE A 19 6.16 11.02 -6.08
C ILE A 19 7.31 11.64 -6.91
N ALA A 20 7.04 12.71 -7.65
CA ALA A 20 7.99 13.40 -8.52
C ALA A 20 9.15 14.06 -7.73
N SER A 21 8.83 14.58 -6.54
CA SER A 21 9.76 15.25 -5.62
C SER A 21 10.53 14.29 -4.72
N MET A 22 10.07 13.04 -4.58
CA MET A 22 10.72 12.03 -3.74
C MET A 22 12.16 11.73 -4.21
N HIS A 23 13.07 11.58 -3.24
CA HIS A 23 14.45 11.22 -3.53
C HIS A 23 14.54 9.83 -4.19
N MET A 24 15.32 9.70 -5.27
CA MET A 24 15.34 8.48 -6.09
C MET A 24 15.76 7.23 -5.29
N THR A 25 16.73 7.38 -4.39
CA THR A 25 17.16 6.28 -3.51
C THR A 25 16.01 5.80 -2.64
N HIS A 26 15.26 6.73 -2.05
CA HIS A 26 14.12 6.41 -1.19
C HIS A 26 12.99 5.75 -1.99
N LEU A 27 12.58 6.34 -3.11
CA LEU A 27 11.55 5.77 -3.98
C LEU A 27 11.90 4.36 -4.46
N SER A 28 13.17 4.13 -4.85
CA SER A 28 13.62 2.81 -5.28
C SER A 28 13.63 1.78 -4.14
N ALA A 29 14.05 2.17 -2.94
CA ALA A 29 14.07 1.29 -1.77
C ALA A 29 12.65 0.93 -1.31
N LEU A 30 11.75 1.93 -1.29
CA LEU A 30 10.34 1.77 -0.95
C LEU A 30 9.67 0.75 -1.88
N LEU A 31 9.78 0.94 -3.20
CA LEU A 31 9.19 0.05 -4.19
C LEU A 31 9.81 -1.34 -4.16
N LEU A 32 11.13 -1.45 -4.02
CA LEU A 32 11.82 -2.75 -3.93
C LEU A 32 11.33 -3.56 -2.73
N LYS A 33 11.27 -2.92 -1.55
CA LYS A 33 10.82 -3.56 -0.30
C LYS A 33 9.33 -3.94 -0.37
N ALA A 34 8.48 -3.00 -0.77
CA ALA A 34 7.03 -3.20 -0.75
C ALA A 34 6.56 -4.22 -1.81
N SER A 35 7.32 -4.36 -2.90
CA SER A 35 7.06 -5.34 -3.96
C SER A 35 7.81 -6.66 -3.79
N HIS A 36 8.54 -6.91 -2.71
CA HIS A 36 9.36 -8.13 -2.54
C HIS A 36 10.34 -8.37 -3.70
N GLY A 37 10.98 -7.30 -4.19
CA GLY A 37 12.02 -7.38 -5.23
C GLY A 37 11.54 -7.28 -6.68
N HIS A 38 10.22 -7.23 -6.93
CA HIS A 38 9.68 -7.13 -8.29
C HIS A 38 9.96 -5.76 -8.93
N PHE A 39 9.87 -4.67 -8.17
CA PHE A 39 10.15 -3.32 -8.66
C PHE A 39 11.58 -2.90 -8.35
N LYS A 40 12.41 -2.93 -9.40
CA LYS A 40 13.80 -2.49 -9.36
C LYS A 40 13.92 -0.99 -9.63
N LYS A 41 15.13 -0.44 -9.48
CA LYS A 41 15.45 0.99 -9.69
C LYS A 41 14.91 1.58 -10.99
N GLU A 42 14.94 0.82 -12.10
CA GLU A 42 14.41 1.29 -13.39
C GLU A 42 12.90 1.56 -13.34
N HIS A 43 12.13 0.76 -12.59
CA HIS A 43 10.70 0.98 -12.40
C HIS A 43 10.43 2.26 -11.60
N ALA A 44 11.23 2.51 -10.56
CA ALA A 44 11.15 3.74 -9.78
C ALA A 44 11.47 4.98 -10.63
N LYS A 45 12.48 4.87 -11.52
CA LYS A 45 12.84 5.95 -12.44
C LYS A 45 11.72 6.22 -13.45
N ALA A 46 11.18 5.18 -14.07
CA ALA A 46 10.06 5.30 -15.01
C ALA A 46 8.83 5.93 -14.32
N LEU A 47 8.48 5.45 -13.12
CA LEU A 47 7.36 5.99 -12.35
C LEU A 47 7.56 7.47 -12.02
N ARG A 48 8.78 7.90 -11.65
CA ARG A 48 9.04 9.31 -11.35
C ARG A 48 8.94 10.20 -12.58
N VAL A 49 9.30 9.70 -13.76
CA VAL A 49 9.11 10.43 -15.03
C VAL A 49 7.61 10.59 -15.31
N LEU A 50 6.85 9.50 -15.23
CA LEU A 50 5.39 9.53 -15.42
C LEU A 50 4.69 10.45 -14.41
N ALA A 51 5.18 10.50 -13.17
CA ALA A 51 4.63 11.40 -12.15
C ALA A 51 4.87 12.89 -12.47
N ARG A 52 6.02 13.23 -13.08
CA ARG A 52 6.34 14.60 -13.51
C ARG A 52 5.52 15.07 -14.69
N GLU A 53 5.18 14.15 -15.58
CA GLU A 53 4.37 14.40 -16.78
C GLU A 53 2.86 14.23 -16.49
N SER A 54 2.50 13.94 -15.24
CA SER A 54 1.13 13.65 -14.87
C SER A 54 0.25 14.89 -14.95
N VAL A 55 -0.95 14.72 -15.47
CA VAL A 55 -2.05 15.71 -15.42
C VAL A 55 -2.89 15.58 -14.14
N GLY A 56 -2.47 14.74 -13.19
CA GLY A 56 -3.18 14.50 -11.93
C GLY A 56 -3.16 15.69 -10.98
N SER A 57 -4.18 15.80 -10.13
CA SER A 57 -4.31 16.89 -9.16
C SER A 57 -3.55 16.59 -7.85
N SER A 58 -2.91 17.61 -7.30
CA SER A 58 -2.25 17.58 -5.98
C SER A 58 -3.13 18.20 -4.89
N ASP A 59 -4.45 18.03 -4.99
CA ASP A 59 -5.39 18.51 -3.99
C ASP A 59 -5.12 17.87 -2.62
N ARG A 60 -5.00 18.73 -1.59
CA ARG A 60 -4.66 18.29 -0.24
C ARG A 60 -5.76 17.46 0.39
N SER A 61 -7.03 17.76 0.08
CA SER A 61 -8.16 16.99 0.62
C SER A 61 -8.19 15.58 0.03
N LEU A 62 -7.91 15.44 -1.28
CA LEU A 62 -7.78 14.14 -1.94
C LEU A 62 -6.60 13.33 -1.37
N SER A 63 -5.47 14.00 -1.14
CA SER A 63 -4.28 13.38 -0.54
C SER A 63 -4.59 12.73 0.81
N ILE A 64 -5.26 13.48 1.69
CA ILE A 64 -5.66 13.00 3.02
C ILE A 64 -6.65 11.84 2.90
N GLN A 65 -7.65 11.98 2.01
CA GLN A 65 -8.65 10.94 1.79
C GLN A 65 -8.02 9.63 1.28
N ILE A 66 -7.04 9.69 0.37
CA ILE A 66 -6.33 8.51 -0.13
C ILE A 66 -5.59 7.80 1.01
N THR A 67 -4.78 8.53 1.77
CA THR A 67 -4.02 7.94 2.89
C THR A 67 -4.97 7.32 3.91
N HIS A 68 -6.04 8.04 4.28
CA HIS A 68 -7.03 7.56 5.23
C HIS A 68 -7.78 6.32 4.74
N ALA A 69 -8.21 6.31 3.47
CA ALA A 69 -8.89 5.16 2.88
C ALA A 69 -8.01 3.91 2.88
N ILE A 70 -6.71 4.04 2.59
CA ILE A 70 -5.77 2.92 2.66
C ILE A 70 -5.65 2.40 4.10
N GLU A 71 -5.51 3.29 5.08
CA GLU A 71 -5.45 2.90 6.51
C GLU A 71 -6.73 2.19 6.96
N GLN A 72 -7.89 2.67 6.53
CA GLN A 72 -9.16 2.01 6.78
C GLN A 72 -9.19 0.60 6.17
N ILE A 73 -8.77 0.44 4.91
CA ILE A 73 -8.69 -0.89 4.27
C ILE A 73 -7.78 -1.83 5.08
N GLU A 74 -6.60 -1.37 5.49
CA GLU A 74 -5.65 -2.17 6.29
C GLU A 74 -6.23 -2.56 7.68
N LEU A 75 -6.99 -1.66 8.31
CA LEU A 75 -7.69 -1.92 9.56
C LEU A 75 -8.78 -2.98 9.39
N LEU A 76 -9.64 -2.84 8.39
CA LEU A 76 -10.72 -3.79 8.11
C LEU A 76 -10.15 -5.18 7.79
N ASP A 77 -9.10 -5.26 6.97
CA ASP A 77 -8.39 -6.52 6.68
C ASP A 77 -7.85 -7.20 7.94
N SER A 78 -7.33 -6.41 8.88
CA SER A 78 -6.79 -6.92 10.14
C SER A 78 -7.91 -7.47 11.03
N GLN A 79 -9.05 -6.79 11.09
CA GLN A 79 -10.24 -7.24 11.81
C GLN A 79 -10.81 -8.54 11.22
N LEU A 80 -10.90 -8.63 9.88
CA LEU A 80 -11.34 -9.85 9.20
C LEU A 80 -10.44 -11.05 9.50
N LYS A 81 -9.12 -10.85 9.47
CA LYS A 81 -8.15 -11.90 9.82
C LYS A 81 -8.30 -12.37 11.26
N LEU A 82 -8.52 -11.44 12.19
CA LEU A 82 -8.76 -11.77 13.60
C LEU A 82 -10.05 -12.61 13.76
N LEU A 83 -11.13 -12.18 13.12
CA LEU A 83 -12.41 -12.89 13.19
C LEU A 83 -12.30 -14.31 12.62
N ASN A 84 -11.65 -14.46 11.46
CA ASN A 84 -11.43 -15.76 10.84
C ASN A 84 -10.62 -16.70 11.75
N ARG A 85 -9.54 -16.21 12.40
CA ARG A 85 -8.78 -16.99 13.38
C ARG A 85 -9.64 -17.46 14.55
N LYS A 86 -10.50 -16.58 15.09
CA LYS A 86 -11.42 -16.93 16.18
C LYS A 86 -12.42 -18.01 15.74
N CYS A 87 -13.01 -17.87 14.56
CA CYS A 87 -13.91 -18.89 14.00
C CYS A 87 -13.22 -20.25 13.85
N ASN A 88 -12.01 -20.28 13.31
CA ASN A 88 -11.25 -21.52 13.15
C ASN A 88 -10.94 -22.15 14.52
N GLN A 89 -10.53 -21.37 15.50
CA GLN A 89 -10.24 -21.86 16.85
C GLN A 89 -11.48 -22.49 17.52
N LEU A 90 -12.65 -21.87 17.38
CA LEU A 90 -13.91 -22.42 17.88
C LEU A 90 -14.27 -23.73 17.18
N CYS A 91 -14.07 -23.80 15.86
CA CYS A 91 -14.34 -25.00 15.07
C CYS A 91 -13.43 -26.16 15.49
N PHE A 92 -12.13 -25.90 15.69
CA PHE A 92 -11.20 -26.90 16.24
C PHE A 92 -11.63 -27.41 17.62
N HIS A 93 -12.08 -26.52 18.50
CA HIS A 93 -12.51 -26.91 19.84
C HIS A 93 -13.74 -27.84 19.83
N LEU A 94 -14.73 -27.52 18.99
CA LEU A 94 -15.96 -28.34 18.86
C LEU A 94 -15.69 -29.75 18.31
N ILE A 95 -14.75 -29.88 17.37
CA ILE A 95 -14.38 -31.19 16.80
C ILE A 95 -13.68 -32.08 17.83
N HIS A 96 -12.87 -31.51 18.72
CA HIS A 96 -12.13 -32.28 19.74
C HIS A 96 -12.96 -32.59 21.01
N LEU A 97 -14.15 -32.03 21.14
CA LEU A 97 -15.10 -32.29 22.23
C LEU A 97 -16.19 -33.31 21.87
N SER A 98 -16.27 -33.72 20.59
CA SER A 98 -17.22 -34.70 20.04
C SER A 98 -16.55 -36.06 19.86
#